data_AF-A0A916W2Y4-F1
#
_entry.id   AF-A0A916W2Y4-F1
#
_cell.length_a   1.000
_cell.length_b   1.000
_cell.length_c   1.000
_cell.angle_alpha   90.00
_cell.angle_beta   90.00
_cell.angle_gamma   90.00
#
_symmetry.space_group_name_H-M   'P 1'
#
loop_
_entity.id
_entity.type
_entity.pdbx_description
1 polymer ?
#
loop_
_entity_poly.entity_id
_entity_poly.type
_entity_poly.pdbx_seq_one_letter_code
_entity_poly.pdbx_strand_id
1 'polypeptide(L)' 'MGNIGAGGLILILIVALLVFGPSKMPEIGRAFGNTLREFRNAAKDIVSEDNEDNSPEKNVREIKPMIKND' A
#
# COMPACT_ATOMS: atom_id res chain seq x y z
N MET A 1 35.24 2.14 -7.63
CA MET A 1 34.65 1.82 -6.32
C MET A 1 33.51 0.85 -6.57
N GLY A 2 33.60 -0.37 -6.05
CA GLY A 2 32.69 -1.45 -6.41
C GLY A 2 31.26 -1.15 -6.00
N ASN A 3 30.35 -1.08 -6.97
CA ASN A 3 28.93 -0.99 -6.69
C ASN A 3 28.52 -2.28 -5.98
N ILE A 4 28.24 -2.19 -4.68
CA ILE A 4 27.51 -3.19 -3.92
C ILE A 4 26.10 -3.22 -4.50
N GLY A 5 25.99 -3.87 -5.67
CA GLY A 5 24.73 -4.07 -6.36
C GLY A 5 24.03 -5.31 -5.83
N ALA A 6 23.24 -5.93 -6.69
CA ALA A 6 22.50 -7.15 -6.35
C ALA A 6 23.38 -8.24 -5.71
N GLY A 7 24.63 -8.41 -6.15
CA GLY A 7 25.55 -9.42 -5.59
C GLY A 7 25.83 -9.23 -4.09
N GLY A 8 25.98 -7.99 -3.62
CA GLY A 8 26.19 -7.71 -2.21
C GLY A 8 24.95 -8.00 -1.36
N LEU A 9 23.77 -7.65 -1.88
CA LEU A 9 22.49 -7.98 -1.23
C LEU A 9 22.27 -9.50 -1.15
N ILE A 10 22.60 -10.25 -2.19
CA ILE A 10 22.54 -11.72 -2.19
C ILE A 10 23.42 -12.29 -1.07
N LEU A 11 24.65 -11.79 -0.90
CA LEU A 11 25.56 -12.28 0.13
C LEU A 11 25.01 -12.05 1.54
N ILE A 12 24.45 -10.86 1.78
CA ILE A 12 23.78 -10.53 3.05
C ILE A 12 22.58 -11.46 3.29
N LEU A 13 21.77 -11.71 2.26
CA LEU A 13 20.65 -12.66 2.35
C LEU A 13 21.13 -14.06 2.71
N ILE A 14 22.18 -14.57 2.08
CA ILE A 14 22.71 -15.91 2.40
C ILE A 14 23.13 -15.99 3.87
N VAL A 15 23.86 -15.00 4.38
CA VAL A 15 24.27 -14.95 5.80
C VAL A 15 23.04 -14.90 6.72
N ALA A 16 22.05 -14.08 6.39
CA ALA A 16 20.80 -14.00 7.14
C ALA A 16 20.03 -15.33 7.12
N LEU A 17 19.98 -16.03 5.98
CA LEU A 17 19.32 -17.33 5.83
C LEU A 17 20.08 -18.44 6.57
N LEU A 18 21.39 -18.32 6.77
CA LEU A 18 22.15 -19.27 7.61
C LEU A 18 21.83 -19.08 9.09
N VAL A 19 21.67 -17.83 9.55
CA VAL A 19 21.34 -17.52 10.95
C VAL A 19 19.88 -17.84 11.27
N PHE A 20 18.94 -17.42 10.41
CA PHE A 20 17.51 -17.56 10.65
C PHE A 20 16.91 -18.82 10.00
N GLY A 21 17.54 -19.38 8.97
CA GLY A 21 17.00 -20.48 8.18
C GLY A 21 16.14 -20.00 7.00
N PRO A 22 16.18 -20.70 5.84
CA PRO A 22 15.44 -20.29 4.65
C PRO A 22 13.92 -20.40 4.80
N SER A 23 13.42 -21.23 5.72
CA SER A 23 11.99 -21.36 5.99
C SER A 23 11.42 -20.21 6.81
N LYS A 24 12.24 -19.52 7.64
CA LYS A 24 11.76 -18.42 8.50
C LYS A 24 11.58 -17.10 7.74
N MET A 25 12.39 -16.84 6.71
CA MET A 25 12.31 -15.59 5.95
C MET A 25 10.94 -15.40 5.24
N PRO A 26 10.37 -16.42 4.57
CA PRO A 26 9.01 -16.36 4.04
C PRO A 26 7.94 -16.23 5.13
N GLU A 27 8.13 -16.88 6.28
CA GLU A 27 7.19 -16.84 7.40
C GLU A 27 7.08 -15.42 7.98
N ILE A 28 8.22 -14.79 8.26
CA ILE A 28 8.30 -13.39 8.72
C ILE A 28 7.71 -12.45 7.66
N GLY A 29 8.03 -12.66 6.37
CA GLY A 29 7.49 -11.86 5.28
C GLY A 29 5.96 -11.95 5.17
N ARG A 30 5.37 -13.14 5.37
CA ARG A 30 3.91 -13.32 5.40
C ARG A 30 3.27 -12.61 6.58
N ALA A 31 3.84 -12.76 7.78
CA ALA A 31 3.33 -12.09 8.98
C ALA A 31 3.38 -10.56 8.83
N PHE A 32 4.54 -10.02 8.44
CA PHE A 32 4.73 -8.59 8.19
C PHE A 32 3.84 -8.07 7.06
N GLY A 33 3.69 -8.84 5.97
CA GLY A 33 2.84 -8.48 4.85
C GLY A 33 1.36 -8.39 5.21
N ASN A 34 0.87 -9.27 6.08
CA ASN A 34 -0.49 -9.19 6.59
C ASN A 34 -0.68 -7.93 7.45
N THR A 35 0.26 -7.62 8.36
CA THR A 35 0.23 -6.38 9.14
C THR A 35 0.26 -5.14 8.25
N LEU A 36 1.11 -5.12 7.22
CA LEU A 36 1.21 -3.98 6.30
C LEU A 36 -0.04 -3.84 5.44
N ARG A 37 -0.70 -4.94 5.08
CA ARG A 37 -1.98 -4.95 4.37
C ARG A 37 -3.09 -4.36 5.23
N GLU A 38 -3.20 -4.78 6.48
CA GLU A 38 -4.17 -4.24 7.44
C GLU A 38 -3.92 -2.76 7.70
N PHE A 39 -2.65 -2.37 7.92
CA PHE A 39 -2.25 -0.98 8.08
C PHE A 39 -2.61 -0.13 6.85
N ARG A 40 -2.36 -0.65 5.64
CA ARG A 40 -2.73 0.03 4.38
C ARG A 40 -4.24 0.22 4.25
N ASN A 41 -5.03 -0.76 4.65
CA ASN A 41 -6.49 -0.66 4.59
C ASN A 41 -7.00 0.39 5.59
N ALA A 42 -6.56 0.33 6.85
CA ALA A 42 -6.92 1.31 7.86
C ALA A 42 -6.47 2.73 7.47
N ALA A 43 -5.25 2.87 6.94
CA ALA A 43 -4.75 4.15 6.43
C ALA A 43 -5.60 4.67 5.25
N LYS A 44 -6.08 3.77 4.37
CA LYS A 44 -6.95 4.15 3.25
C LYS A 44 -8.30 4.64 3.74
N ASP A 45 -8.89 3.98 4.73
CA ASP A 45 -10.19 4.37 5.28
C ASP A 45 -10.12 5.76 5.94
N ILE A 46 -9.04 6.04 6.69
CA ILE A 46 -8.77 7.38 7.28
C ILE A 46 -8.62 8.44 6.19
N VAL A 47 -7.83 8.16 5.15
CA VAL A 47 -7.66 9.10 4.02
C VAL A 47 -8.97 9.27 3.25
N SER A 48 -9.79 8.24 3.11
CA SER A 48 -11.06 8.31 2.39
C SER A 48 -12.15 9.06 3.17
N GLU A 49 -12.20 8.99 4.50
CA GLU A 49 -13.10 9.80 5.33
C GLU A 49 -12.80 11.31 5.23
N ASP A 50 -11.52 11.70 5.11
CA ASP A 50 -11.13 13.10 4.85
C ASP A 50 -11.42 13.55 3.40
N ASN A 51 -11.71 12.63 2.47
CA ASN A 51 -11.95 12.92 1.06
C ASN A 51 -13.42 12.72 0.61
N GLU A 52 -14.33 12.30 1.51
CA GLU A 52 -15.74 12.03 1.16
C GLU A 52 -16.61 13.29 0.99
N ASP A 53 -16.03 14.50 1.06
CA ASP A 53 -16.69 15.77 0.67
C ASP A 53 -16.27 16.30 -0.72
N ASN A 54 -15.65 15.48 -1.59
CA ASN A 54 -15.24 15.93 -2.92
C ASN A 54 -15.47 14.88 -4.03
N SER A 55 -16.66 14.28 -4.10
CA SER A 55 -17.13 13.62 -5.32
C SER A 55 -17.92 14.62 -6.19
N PRO A 56 -17.34 15.20 -7.27
CA PRO A 56 -18.03 16.16 -8.13
C PRO A 56 -19.22 15.56 -8.92
N GLU A 57 -19.40 14.23 -8.89
CA GLU A 57 -20.39 13.55 -9.72
C GLU A 57 -21.83 13.57 -9.14
N LYS A 58 -21.99 13.78 -7.83
CA LYS A 58 -23.33 13.80 -7.20
C LYS A 58 -24.02 15.16 -7.33
N ASN A 59 -23.27 16.26 -7.28
CA ASN A 59 -23.81 17.62 -7.38
C ASN A 59 -24.39 17.93 -8.77
N VAL A 60 -23.77 17.49 -9.87
CA VAL A 60 -24.20 17.84 -11.23
C VAL A 60 -25.58 17.28 -11.59
N ARG A 61 -25.99 16.15 -11.02
CA ARG A 61 -27.29 15.52 -11.31
C ARG A 61 -28.47 16.29 -10.68
N GLU A 62 -28.23 17.07 -9.63
CA GLU A 62 -29.24 17.86 -8.92
C GLU A 62 -29.42 19.26 -9.53
N ILE A 63 -28.35 19.86 -10.09
CA ILE A 63 -28.42 21.17 -10.78
C ILE A 63 -28.97 21.06 -12.20
N LYS A 64 -28.87 19.88 -12.84
CA LYS A 64 -29.32 19.68 -14.22
C LYS A 64 -30.80 19.96 -14.49
N PRO A 65 -31.76 19.62 -13.60
CA PRO A 65 -33.16 20.02 -13.79
C PRO A 65 -33.41 21.52 -13.55
N MET A 66 -32.55 22.24 -12.83
CA MET A 66 -32.73 23.68 -12.56
C MET A 66 -32.34 24.57 -13.74
N ILE A 67 -31.42 24.14 -14.59
CA ILE A 67 -30.93 24.93 -15.74
C ILE A 67 -31.78 24.72 -17.01
N LYS A 68 -32.70 23.74 -17.00
CA LYS A 68 -33.49 23.39 -18.18
C LYS A 68 -34.97 23.81 -18.08
N ASN A 69 -35.23 25.01 -17.58
CA ASN A 69 -36.54 25.65 -17.62
C ASN A 69 -36.41 27.10 -18.09
N ASP A 70 -36.04 27.28 -19.36
CA ASP A 70 -36.32 28.47 -20.18
C ASP A 70 -36.38 28.05 -21.66
#